data_AF-A0A914R779-F1
#
_entry.id   AF-A0A914R779-F1
#
_cell.length_a   1.000
_cell.length_b   1.000
_cell.length_c   1.000
_cell.angle_alpha   90.00
_cell.angle_beta   90.00
_cell.angle_gamma   90.00
#
_symmetry.space_group_name_H-M   'P 1'
#
loop_
_entity.id
_entity.type
_entity.pdbx_description
1 polymer ?
#
loop_
_entity_poly.entity_id
_entity_poly.type
_entity_poly.pdbx_seq_one_letter_code
_entity_poly.pdbx_strand_id
1 'polypeptide(L)'
;CREHIIIWPNPHITIVEEQFNDFLKFIHSKSNFSPLLYPTHLYFMNEEQQKLVNELELKLPKGYRFDEVDPTNDANIINQTWRHASDGDLQQTTEKLKCLPSAIIRYAVSFEMSDPMGAHNHLYTLDEHRRKGLGTTVELRLSQKCIKFQQNALLLLSNIAIFNNNN
;
A
#
# COMPACT_ATOMS: atom_id res chain seq x y z
N CYS A 1 23.16 24.55 -18.70
CA CYS A 1 23.86 23.48 -17.94
C CYS A 1 23.89 23.84 -16.45
N ARG A 2 22.86 23.40 -15.71
CA ARG A 2 22.79 23.13 -14.27
C ARG A 2 21.36 22.64 -14.03
N GLU A 3 21.11 21.42 -14.49
CA GLU A 3 19.86 20.71 -14.24
C GLU A 3 19.87 20.30 -12.77
N HIS A 4 19.20 21.08 -11.93
CA HIS A 4 18.94 20.68 -10.56
C HIS A 4 17.83 19.63 -10.59
N ILE A 5 18.19 18.35 -10.43
CA ILE A 5 17.28 17.19 -10.44
C ILE A 5 16.26 17.25 -9.29
N ILE A 6 16.57 18.00 -8.22
CA ILE A 6 15.71 18.20 -7.06
C ILE A 6 15.61 19.71 -6.81
N ILE A 7 14.39 20.24 -6.93
CA ILE A 7 14.10 21.65 -6.70
C ILE A 7 13.63 21.81 -5.26
N TRP A 8 14.35 22.61 -4.45
CA TRP A 8 13.95 22.96 -3.09
C TRP A 8 13.46 24.42 -3.03
N PRO A 9 12.38 24.74 -2.27
CA PRO A 9 11.56 23.81 -1.50
C PRO A 9 10.74 22.89 -2.42
N ASN A 10 10.84 21.58 -2.20
CA ASN A 10 10.09 20.60 -2.97
C ASN A 10 8.69 20.50 -2.34
N PRO A 11 7.60 20.84 -3.07
CA PRO A 11 6.25 20.65 -2.54
C PRO A 11 5.84 19.16 -2.48
N HIS A 12 6.69 18.25 -2.98
CA HIS A 12 6.39 16.82 -3.09
C HIS A 12 6.86 15.99 -1.89
N ILE A 13 6.20 14.86 -1.70
CA ILE A 13 6.51 13.84 -0.69
C ILE A 13 7.92 13.29 -0.94
N THR A 14 8.75 13.30 0.11
CA THR A 14 10.09 12.71 0.10
C THR A 14 10.08 11.44 0.93
N ILE A 15 10.37 10.29 0.31
CA ILE A 15 10.60 9.02 1.01
C ILE A 15 12.11 8.89 1.22
N VAL A 16 12.55 8.77 2.47
CA VAL A 16 13.95 8.59 2.82
C VAL A 16 14.09 7.61 3.98
N GLU A 17 15.23 6.94 4.04
CA GLU A 17 15.62 6.14 5.20
C GLU A 17 15.86 7.03 6.42
N GLU A 18 15.65 6.46 7.62
CA GLU A 18 15.78 7.15 8.89
C GLU A 18 17.15 7.84 9.07
N GLN A 19 18.22 7.25 8.53
CA GLN A 19 19.57 7.81 8.60
C GLN A 19 19.71 9.19 7.92
N PHE A 20 18.79 9.56 7.01
CA PHE A 20 18.77 10.87 6.38
C PHE A 20 18.00 11.93 7.18
N ASN A 21 17.43 11.58 8.33
CA ASN A 21 16.71 12.53 9.17
C ASN A 21 17.58 13.71 9.59
N ASP A 22 18.86 13.50 9.87
CA ASP A 22 19.76 14.59 10.26
C ASP A 22 20.07 15.53 9.09
N PHE A 23 20.10 15.00 7.87
CA PHE A 23 20.17 15.84 6.67
C PHE A 23 18.89 16.68 6.50
N LEU A 24 17.71 16.11 6.72
CA LEU A 24 16.45 16.86 6.68
C LEU A 24 16.40 17.96 7.75
N LYS A 25 16.87 17.67 8.97
CA LYS A 25 17.02 18.67 10.05
C LYS A 25 18.01 19.78 9.65
N PHE A 26 19.11 19.43 8.98
CA PHE A 26 20.06 20.40 8.47
C PHE A 26 19.41 21.33 7.43
N ILE A 27 18.65 20.80 6.48
CA ILE A 27 17.90 21.60 5.49
C ILE A 27 16.89 22.52 6.17
N HIS A 28 16.16 22.03 7.18
CA HIS A 28 15.27 22.85 8.00
C HIS A 28 16.01 24.01 8.68
N SER A 29 17.22 23.79 9.19
CA SER A 29 18.03 24.87 9.82
C SER A 29 18.49 25.97 8.85
N LYS A 30 18.47 25.69 7.54
CA LYS A 30 18.97 26.59 6.49
C LYS A 30 17.87 27.17 5.59
N SER A 31 16.60 26.83 5.84
CA SER A 31 15.49 27.25 5.00
C SER A 31 14.19 27.38 5.81
N ASN A 32 13.15 27.97 5.23
CA ASN A 32 11.81 28.00 5.84
C ASN A 32 11.04 26.68 5.66
N PHE A 33 11.71 25.61 5.23
CA PHE A 33 11.10 24.30 5.00
C PHE A 33 10.91 23.57 6.32
N SER A 34 9.67 23.27 6.71
CA SER A 34 9.35 22.44 7.90
C SER A 34 8.76 21.10 7.45
N PRO A 35 9.52 19.99 7.45
CA PRO A 35 8.99 18.70 7.04
C PRO A 35 7.98 18.17 8.05
N LEU A 36 6.88 17.62 7.56
CA LEU A 36 6.00 16.76 8.36
C LEU A 36 6.50 15.32 8.19
N LEU A 37 6.97 14.72 9.28
CA LEU A 37 7.53 13.38 9.26
C LEU A 37 6.44 12.35 9.53
N TYR A 38 6.36 11.33 8.68
CA TYR A 38 5.50 10.16 8.83
C TYR A 38 6.36 8.90 8.91
N PRO A 39 6.90 8.55 10.10
CA PRO A 39 7.67 7.34 10.27
C PRO A 39 6.87 6.14 9.78
N THR A 40 7.51 5.34 8.93
CA THR A 40 6.88 4.19 8.28
C THR A 40 7.83 3.02 8.40
N HIS A 41 7.32 1.87 8.84
CA HIS A 41 8.11 0.65 8.91
C HIS A 41 7.78 -0.25 7.73
N LEU A 42 8.84 -0.78 7.12
CA LEU A 42 8.77 -1.73 6.02
C LEU A 42 9.05 -3.13 6.56
N TYR A 43 8.18 -4.08 6.21
CA TYR A 43 8.34 -5.49 6.55
C TYR A 43 8.48 -6.30 5.27
N PHE A 44 9.44 -7.22 5.29
CA PHE A 44 9.69 -8.12 4.17
C PHE A 44 9.30 -9.52 4.61
N MET A 45 8.51 -10.21 3.79
CA MET A 45 8.31 -11.63 3.99
C MET A 45 9.55 -12.40 3.54
N ASN A 46 10.12 -13.19 4.44
CA ASN A 46 11.14 -14.17 4.08
C ASN A 46 10.53 -15.32 3.24
N GLU A 47 11.36 -16.20 2.68
CA GLU A 47 10.90 -17.29 1.80
C GLU A 47 9.92 -18.24 2.48
N GLU A 48 10.13 -18.55 3.76
CA GLU A 48 9.24 -19.42 4.54
C GLU A 48 7.86 -18.78 4.73
N GLN A 49 7.81 -17.49 5.05
CA GLN A 49 6.58 -16.72 5.17
C GLN A 49 5.84 -16.61 3.83
N GLN A 50 6.56 -16.37 2.73
CA GLN A 50 5.97 -16.35 1.40
C GLN A 50 5.36 -17.71 1.02
N LYS A 51 6.04 -18.82 1.35
CA LYS A 51 5.52 -20.17 1.14
C LYS A 51 4.25 -20.40 1.95
N LEU A 52 4.27 -20.07 3.25
CA LEU A 52 3.09 -20.18 4.12
C LEU A 52 1.90 -19.41 3.54
N VAL A 53 2.10 -18.16 3.13
CA VAL A 53 1.03 -17.33 2.54
C VAL A 53 0.48 -17.93 1.25
N ASN A 54 1.33 -18.48 0.39
CA ASN A 54 0.89 -19.12 -0.85
C ASN A 54 0.07 -20.39 -0.62
N GLU A 55 0.32 -21.12 0.46
CA GLU A 55 -0.39 -22.35 0.82
C GLU A 55 -1.71 -22.09 1.56
N LEU A 56 -1.94 -20.88 2.07
CA LEU A 56 -3.18 -20.52 2.78
C LEU A 56 -4.39 -20.54 1.85
N GLU A 57 -5.40 -21.32 2.25
CA GLU A 57 -6.74 -21.25 1.69
C GLU A 57 -7.50 -20.05 2.33
N LEU A 58 -7.63 -18.96 1.57
CA LEU A 58 -8.30 -17.75 2.04
C LEU A 58 -9.82 -17.89 1.97
N LYS A 59 -10.49 -17.79 3.12
CA LYS A 59 -11.95 -17.89 3.25
C LYS A 59 -12.57 -16.54 3.58
N LEU A 60 -13.70 -16.26 2.95
CA LEU A 60 -14.51 -15.07 3.22
C LEU A 60 -15.81 -15.45 3.94
N PRO A 61 -16.37 -14.55 4.77
CA PRO A 61 -17.69 -14.75 5.35
C PRO A 61 -18.78 -14.89 4.27
N LYS A 62 -19.88 -15.56 4.61
CA LYS A 62 -21.01 -15.76 3.69
C LYS A 62 -21.49 -14.43 3.10
N GLY A 63 -21.65 -14.39 1.78
CA GLY A 63 -22.11 -13.21 1.03
C GLY A 63 -20.98 -12.33 0.47
N TYR A 64 -19.73 -12.55 0.91
CA TYR A 64 -18.56 -11.90 0.33
C TYR A 64 -17.88 -12.83 -0.67
N ARG A 65 -17.26 -12.24 -1.70
CA ARG A 65 -16.43 -12.95 -2.66
C ARG A 65 -15.27 -12.07 -3.10
N PHE A 66 -14.15 -12.71 -3.39
CA PHE A 66 -13.12 -12.07 -4.19
C PHE A 66 -13.64 -11.80 -5.60
N ASP A 67 -13.09 -10.77 -6.22
CA ASP A 67 -13.27 -10.51 -7.63
C ASP A 67 -11.95 -10.02 -8.24
N GLU A 68 -11.93 -9.90 -9.55
CA GLU A 68 -10.90 -9.12 -10.22
C GLU A 68 -11.31 -7.65 -10.27
N VAL A 69 -10.30 -6.77 -10.24
CA VAL A 69 -10.53 -5.34 -10.28
C VAL A 69 -11.04 -4.93 -11.65
N ASP A 70 -12.00 -4.01 -11.68
CA ASP A 70 -12.39 -3.25 -12.85
C ASP A 70 -11.81 -1.84 -12.73
N PRO A 71 -10.68 -1.53 -13.39
CA PRO A 71 -10.04 -0.22 -13.25
C PRO A 71 -10.93 0.96 -13.64
N THR A 72 -11.97 0.75 -14.44
CA THR A 72 -12.88 1.84 -14.85
C THR A 72 -13.84 2.18 -13.72
N ASN A 73 -14.36 1.16 -13.04
CA ASN A 73 -15.41 1.32 -12.03
C ASN A 73 -14.84 1.42 -10.60
N ASP A 74 -13.88 0.55 -10.26
CA ASP A 74 -13.35 0.44 -8.90
C ASP A 74 -12.39 1.58 -8.55
N ALA A 75 -11.65 2.12 -9.54
CA ALA A 75 -10.69 3.20 -9.29
C ALA A 75 -11.35 4.44 -8.67
N ASN A 76 -12.57 4.77 -9.07
CA ASN A 76 -13.29 5.92 -8.51
C ASN A 76 -13.63 5.68 -7.03
N ILE A 77 -14.14 4.49 -6.68
CA ILE A 77 -14.49 4.14 -5.31
C ILE A 77 -13.23 4.14 -4.44
N ILE A 78 -12.18 3.47 -4.91
CA ILE A 78 -10.89 3.38 -4.22
C ILE A 78 -10.31 4.79 -4.02
N ASN A 79 -10.35 5.63 -5.06
CA ASN A 79 -9.80 6.99 -4.99
C ASN A 79 -10.54 7.87 -3.97
N GLN A 80 -11.86 7.72 -3.86
CA GLN A 80 -12.68 8.48 -2.91
C GLN A 80 -12.38 8.15 -1.43
N THR A 81 -11.73 7.02 -1.15
CA THR A 81 -11.34 6.66 0.23
C THR A 81 -10.02 7.29 0.66
N TRP A 82 -9.24 7.90 -0.25
CA TRP A 82 -8.08 8.70 0.10
C TRP A 82 -8.50 10.04 0.69
N ARG A 83 -8.26 10.23 1.99
CA ARG A 83 -8.55 11.50 2.69
C ARG A 83 -7.93 12.73 2.02
N HIS A 84 -6.78 12.55 1.38
CA HIS A 84 -5.97 13.62 0.80
C HIS A 84 -5.82 13.49 -0.72
N ALA A 85 -6.73 12.75 -1.39
CA ALA A 85 -6.71 12.69 -2.85
C ALA A 85 -6.84 14.09 -3.48
N SER A 86 -6.11 14.27 -4.56
CA SER A 86 -5.92 15.49 -5.30
C SER A 86 -5.94 15.21 -6.82
N ASP A 87 -5.81 16.26 -7.61
CA ASP A 87 -5.81 16.14 -9.07
C ASP A 87 -4.68 15.20 -9.53
N GLY A 88 -5.03 14.18 -10.33
CA GLY A 88 -4.11 13.16 -10.83
C GLY A 88 -4.12 11.85 -10.06
N ASP A 89 -4.61 11.81 -8.81
CA ASP A 89 -4.62 10.58 -8.00
C ASP A 89 -5.57 9.51 -8.54
N LEU A 90 -6.69 9.92 -9.16
CA LEU A 90 -7.59 8.98 -9.83
C LEU A 90 -6.91 8.31 -11.03
N GLN A 91 -6.17 9.07 -11.83
CA GLN A 91 -5.42 8.52 -12.97
C GLN A 91 -4.34 7.58 -12.46
N GLN A 92 -3.59 7.97 -11.42
CA GLN A 92 -2.59 7.11 -10.82
C GLN A 92 -3.20 5.81 -10.28
N THR A 93 -4.31 5.90 -9.56
CA THR A 93 -5.05 4.73 -9.05
C THR A 93 -5.50 3.82 -10.19
N THR A 94 -6.06 4.40 -11.26
CA THR A 94 -6.50 3.65 -12.45
C THR A 94 -5.34 2.89 -13.09
N GLU A 95 -4.19 3.54 -13.29
CA GLU A 95 -3.01 2.90 -13.89
C GLU A 95 -2.38 1.84 -12.97
N LYS A 96 -2.36 2.06 -11.65
CA LYS A 96 -1.95 1.03 -10.68
C LYS A 96 -2.82 -0.21 -10.80
N LEU A 97 -4.14 -0.08 -10.86
CA LEU A 97 -5.05 -1.23 -10.95
C LEU A 97 -4.94 -1.99 -12.28
N LYS A 98 -4.49 -1.32 -13.36
CA LYS A 98 -4.23 -1.97 -14.66
C LYS A 98 -2.92 -2.76 -14.69
N CYS A 99 -1.88 -2.22 -14.05
CA CYS A 99 -0.51 -2.66 -14.27
C CYS A 99 0.10 -3.43 -13.09
N LEU A 100 -0.48 -3.30 -11.89
CA LEU A 100 0.07 -3.83 -10.66
C LEU A 100 -0.91 -4.77 -9.96
N PRO A 101 -0.40 -5.73 -9.15
CA PRO A 101 -1.23 -6.54 -8.28
C PRO A 101 -2.21 -5.72 -7.45
N SER A 102 -3.46 -6.19 -7.40
CA SER A 102 -4.48 -5.67 -6.50
C SER A 102 -5.40 -6.80 -6.05
N ALA A 103 -5.94 -6.65 -4.85
CA ALA A 103 -6.92 -7.57 -4.28
C ALA A 103 -8.18 -6.79 -3.90
N ILE A 104 -9.33 -7.34 -4.26
CA ILE A 104 -10.63 -6.70 -4.02
C ILE A 104 -11.65 -7.75 -3.61
N ILE A 105 -12.48 -7.38 -2.65
CA ILE A 105 -13.75 -8.03 -2.37
C ILE A 105 -14.83 -7.19 -3.07
N ARG A 106 -15.71 -7.86 -3.82
CA ARG A 106 -16.65 -7.25 -4.78
C ARG A 106 -17.31 -5.96 -4.26
N TYR A 107 -17.48 -4.99 -5.17
CA TYR A 107 -18.00 -3.64 -4.92
C TYR A 107 -17.04 -2.78 -4.10
N ALA A 108 -15.74 -3.07 -4.17
CA ALA A 108 -14.70 -2.39 -3.42
C ALA A 108 -15.02 -2.27 -1.92
N VAL A 109 -15.66 -3.28 -1.34
CA VAL A 109 -16.00 -3.29 0.10
C VAL A 109 -14.77 -3.40 0.98
N SER A 110 -13.75 -4.10 0.47
CA SER A 110 -12.41 -4.14 1.00
C SER A 110 -11.44 -4.35 -0.15
N PHE A 111 -10.33 -3.61 -0.15
CA PHE A 111 -9.34 -3.67 -1.22
C PHE A 111 -7.96 -3.27 -0.71
N GLU A 112 -6.96 -3.65 -1.48
CA GLU A 112 -5.58 -3.23 -1.35
C GLU A 112 -4.92 -3.32 -2.74
N MET A 113 -3.98 -2.44 -3.01
CA MET A 113 -3.20 -2.43 -4.25
C MET A 113 -1.71 -2.44 -3.92
N SER A 114 -0.86 -2.89 -4.83
CA SER A 114 0.57 -2.64 -4.68
C SER A 114 0.95 -1.31 -5.30
N ASP A 115 2.05 -0.73 -4.81
CA ASP A 115 2.71 0.41 -5.43
C ASP A 115 3.79 -0.04 -6.43
N PRO A 116 4.39 0.89 -7.20
CA PRO A 116 5.46 0.56 -8.14
C PRO A 116 6.74 -0.02 -7.52
N MET A 117 6.92 0.11 -6.19
CA MET A 117 8.03 -0.51 -5.47
C MET A 117 7.71 -1.94 -5.03
N GLY A 118 6.50 -2.44 -5.30
CA GLY A 118 6.01 -3.74 -4.85
C GLY A 118 5.51 -3.73 -3.41
N ALA A 119 5.37 -2.55 -2.80
CA ALA A 119 4.85 -2.42 -1.45
C ALA A 119 3.33 -2.40 -1.44
N HIS A 120 2.76 -2.99 -0.41
CA HIS A 120 1.34 -2.95 -0.11
C HIS A 120 0.89 -1.51 0.12
N ASN A 121 -0.15 -1.09 -0.59
CA ASN A 121 -0.63 0.28 -0.62
C ASN A 121 -2.15 0.32 -0.50
N HIS A 122 -2.62 1.26 0.32
CA HIS A 122 -4.04 1.58 0.43
C HIS A 122 -4.94 0.40 0.85
N LEU A 123 -4.54 -0.31 1.91
CA LEU A 123 -5.43 -1.26 2.54
C LEU A 123 -6.62 -0.53 3.15
N TYR A 124 -7.81 -0.84 2.67
CA TYR A 124 -9.02 -0.22 3.17
C TYR A 124 -10.20 -1.18 3.19
N THR A 125 -11.06 -1.02 4.20
CA THR A 125 -12.37 -1.67 4.30
C THR A 125 -13.39 -0.61 4.67
N LEU A 126 -14.49 -0.52 3.91
CA LEU A 126 -15.62 0.37 4.20
C LEU A 126 -16.15 0.14 5.62
N ASP A 127 -16.49 1.21 6.31
CA ASP A 127 -16.84 1.21 7.74
C ASP A 127 -17.91 0.17 8.10
N GLU A 128 -18.96 0.06 7.29
CA GLU A 128 -20.08 -0.91 7.43
C GLU A 128 -19.69 -2.39 7.24
N HIS A 129 -18.48 -2.65 6.75
CA HIS A 129 -17.94 -3.98 6.49
C HIS A 129 -16.73 -4.33 7.37
N ARG A 130 -16.32 -3.45 8.28
CA ARG A 130 -15.21 -3.71 9.22
C ARG A 130 -15.55 -4.78 10.25
N ARG A 131 -14.51 -5.23 10.96
CA ARG A 131 -14.57 -6.24 12.05
C ARG A 131 -15.06 -7.63 11.61
N LYS A 132 -14.96 -7.92 10.31
CA LYS A 132 -15.30 -9.22 9.70
C LYS A 132 -14.09 -9.98 9.14
N GLY A 133 -12.88 -9.49 9.42
CA GLY A 133 -11.61 -10.07 8.91
C GLY A 133 -11.26 -9.71 7.46
N LEU A 134 -12.09 -8.92 6.77
CA LEU A 134 -11.96 -8.65 5.33
C LEU A 134 -10.62 -7.99 4.94
N GLY A 135 -10.18 -6.98 5.69
CA GLY A 135 -8.91 -6.30 5.43
C GLY A 135 -7.73 -7.28 5.43
N THR A 136 -7.60 -8.08 6.49
CA THR A 136 -6.58 -9.13 6.57
C THR A 136 -6.68 -10.15 5.44
N THR A 137 -7.90 -10.56 5.05
CA THR A 137 -8.04 -11.53 3.95
C THR A 137 -7.64 -10.94 2.60
N VAL A 138 -7.94 -9.65 2.36
CA VAL A 138 -7.50 -8.92 1.17
C VAL A 138 -5.99 -8.73 1.16
N GLU A 139 -5.40 -8.40 2.31
CA GLU A 139 -3.95 -8.25 2.47
C GLU A 139 -3.22 -9.54 2.09
N LEU A 140 -3.62 -10.67 2.66
CA LEU A 140 -3.07 -11.98 2.31
C LEU A 140 -3.30 -12.33 0.83
N ARG A 141 -4.46 -11.94 0.27
CA ARG A 141 -4.75 -12.17 -1.14
C ARG A 141 -3.84 -11.35 -2.05
N LEU A 142 -3.55 -10.10 -1.70
CA LEU A 142 -2.61 -9.27 -2.43
C LEU A 142 -1.22 -9.86 -2.33
N SER A 143 -0.79 -10.27 -1.14
CA SER A 143 0.51 -10.93 -0.94
C SER A 143 0.67 -12.16 -1.85
N GLN A 144 -0.34 -13.03 -1.94
CA GLN A 144 -0.33 -14.17 -2.88
C GLN A 144 -0.16 -13.73 -4.35
N LYS A 145 -0.77 -12.61 -4.75
CA LYS A 145 -0.62 -12.06 -6.10
C LYS A 145 0.79 -11.48 -6.31
N CYS A 146 1.32 -10.71 -5.36
CA CYS A 146 2.66 -10.12 -5.44
C CYS A 146 3.76 -11.17 -5.54
N ILE A 147 3.69 -12.24 -4.73
CA ILE A 147 4.67 -13.34 -4.78
C ILE A 147 4.66 -14.01 -6.16
N LYS A 148 3.47 -14.28 -6.73
CA LYS A 148 3.34 -14.84 -8.08
C LYS A 148 3.85 -13.91 -9.18
N PHE A 149 3.76 -12.60 -8.96
CA PHE A 149 4.28 -11.56 -9.85
C PHE A 149 5.80 -11.34 -9.69
N GLN A 150 6.48 -12.12 -8.84
CA GLN A 150 7.92 -12.00 -8.52
C GLN A 150 8.32 -10.62 -7.96
N GLN A 151 7.39 -9.90 -7.33
CA GLN A 151 7.72 -8.74 -6.52
C GLN A 151 8.06 -9.22 -5.12
N ASN A 152 9.15 -8.68 -4.55
CA ASN A 152 9.41 -8.81 -3.11
C ASN A 152 8.18 -8.29 -2.39
N ALA A 153 7.43 -9.17 -1.72
CA ALA A 153 6.20 -8.78 -1.06
C ALA A 153 6.56 -7.91 0.17
N LEU A 154 6.51 -6.60 -0.07
CA LEU A 154 6.79 -5.54 0.87
C LEU A 154 5.49 -5.20 1.60
N LEU A 155 5.40 -5.54 2.87
CA LEU A 155 4.27 -5.17 3.72
C LEU A 155 4.59 -3.82 4.37
N LEU A 156 3.88 -2.78 3.96
CA LEU A 156 3.78 -1.53 4.71
C LEU A 156 2.76 -1.75 5.82
N LEU A 157 3.14 -1.46 7.06
CA LEU A 157 2.38 -1.77 8.28
C LEU A 157 0.86 -1.70 8.14
N SER A 158 0.22 -2.87 8.20
CA SER A 158 -1.13 -2.95 8.75
C SER A 158 -1.29 -4.08 9.77
N ASN A 159 -0.78 -5.32 9.56
CA ASN A 159 -0.97 -6.39 10.56
C ASN A 159 0.13 -7.49 10.58
N ILE A 160 1.25 -7.24 11.27
CA ILE A 160 2.28 -8.26 11.55
C ILE A 160 1.84 -9.29 12.59
N ALA A 161 0.70 -9.09 13.26
CA ALA A 161 0.22 -9.96 14.33
C ALA A 161 0.02 -11.43 13.90
N ILE A 162 -0.11 -11.70 12.60
CA ILE A 162 -0.25 -13.07 12.08
C ILE A 162 1.07 -13.84 12.10
N PHE A 163 2.20 -13.16 11.87
CA PHE A 163 3.50 -13.83 11.72
C PHE A 163 4.36 -13.80 12.99
N ASN A 164 4.06 -12.92 13.94
CA ASN A 164 4.82 -12.79 15.19
C ASN A 164 4.35 -13.70 16.34
N ASN A 165 3.32 -14.52 16.15
CA ASN A 165 2.78 -15.42 17.20
C ASN A 165 3.43 -16.83 17.23
N ASN A 166 4.55 -17.04 16.53
CA ASN A 166 5.27 -18.33 16.50
C ASN A 166 6.69 -18.23 17.08
N ASN A 167 6.89 -17.50 18.18
CA ASN A 167 8.08 -17.58 19.03
C ASN A 167 7.70 -17.74 20.50
#